data_AF-A0A6J1W5E6-F1
#
_entry.id   AF-A0A6J1W5E6-F1
#
_cell.length_a   1.000
_cell.length_b   1.000
_cell.length_c   1.000
_cell.angle_alpha   90.00
_cell.angle_beta   90.00
_cell.angle_gamma   90.00
#
_symmetry.space_group_name_H-M   'P 1'
#
loop_
_entity.id
_entity.type
_entity.pdbx_description
1 polymer ?
#
loop_
_entity_poly.entity_id
_entity_poly.type
_entity_poly.pdbx_seq_one_letter_code
_entity_poly.pdbx_strand_id
1 'polypeptide(L)'
;MNVMESSPYEPFVRGFDYVRLASITAGSENEVTQVNRCLDAAKACNVDALCQRLRTEYVSSCIRRGPRADPCNRSKCHKALRKFFDRVPPEYTHELLFCPCVDTACAERRRQTIVPTCSYEGKEKPNCLTPLDACRGNYVC
;
A
#
# COMPACT_ATOMS: atom_id res chain seq x y z
N MET A 1 27.60 8.93 8.29
CA MET A 1 26.23 8.37 8.31
C MET A 1 25.92 7.95 9.74
N ASN A 2 24.94 8.57 10.40
CA ASN A 2 24.41 8.06 11.68
C ASN A 2 23.28 7.09 11.35
N VAL A 3 23.48 5.80 11.66
CA VAL A 3 22.60 4.68 11.26
C VAL A 3 21.59 4.31 12.36
N MET A 4 21.61 4.99 13.51
CA MET A 4 20.75 4.67 14.66
C MET A 4 20.31 5.98 15.34
N GLU A 5 19.42 6.72 14.70
CA GLU A 5 18.66 7.78 15.38
C GLU A 5 17.21 7.31 15.38
N SER A 6 16.64 7.13 16.58
CA SER A 6 15.25 6.70 16.75
C SER A 6 14.34 7.67 16.01
N SER A 7 13.48 7.17 15.13
CA SER A 7 12.62 8.04 14.33
C SER A 7 11.58 8.71 15.23
N PRO A 8 11.46 10.06 15.21
CA PRO A 8 10.46 10.78 16.01
C PRO A 8 9.02 10.48 15.57
N TYR A 9 8.85 9.83 14.41
CA TYR A 9 7.55 9.41 13.87
C TYR A 9 7.18 7.98 14.25
N GLU A 10 8.08 7.22 14.87
CA GLU A 10 7.77 5.88 15.31
C GLU A 10 6.88 5.98 16.56
N PRO A 11 5.60 5.54 16.49
CA PRO A 11 4.74 5.61 17.65
C PRO A 11 5.33 4.77 18.78
N PHE A 12 5.14 5.19 20.04
CA PHE A 12 5.55 4.40 21.20
C PHE A 12 4.64 3.16 21.33
N VAL A 13 4.92 2.11 20.57
CA VAL A 13 4.11 0.89 20.52
C VAL A 13 4.75 -0.22 21.35
N ARG A 14 4.71 -0.11 22.69
CA ARG A 14 5.02 -1.27 23.53
C ARG A 14 3.81 -2.23 23.54
N GLY A 15 3.83 -3.23 22.64
CA GLY A 15 3.00 -4.45 22.76
C GLY A 15 1.90 -4.69 21.71
N PHE A 16 1.53 -3.73 20.86
CA PHE A 16 0.49 -3.98 19.85
C PHE A 16 0.95 -4.83 18.66
N ASP A 17 2.24 -4.80 18.30
CA ASP A 17 2.73 -5.56 17.15
C ASP A 17 2.65 -7.08 17.36
N TYR A 18 2.83 -7.56 18.60
CA TYR A 18 2.73 -8.98 18.91
C TYR A 18 1.28 -9.49 18.87
N VAL A 19 0.33 -8.70 19.39
CA VAL A 19 -1.11 -9.00 19.32
C VAL A 19 -1.57 -8.99 17.86
N ARG A 20 -1.07 -8.04 17.07
CA ARG A 20 -1.40 -7.91 15.64
C ARG A 20 -0.83 -9.07 14.81
N LEU A 21 0.38 -9.52 15.11
CA LEU A 21 0.97 -10.73 14.50
C LEU A 21 0.12 -11.97 14.81
N ALA A 22 -0.35 -12.12 16.05
CA ALA A 22 -1.22 -13.23 16.45
C ALA A 22 -2.56 -13.23 15.69
N SER A 23 -3.17 -12.06 15.45
CA SER A 23 -4.40 -11.94 14.65
C SER A 23 -4.20 -12.37 13.19
N ILE A 24 -3.03 -12.12 12.61
CA ILE A 24 -2.68 -12.54 11.24
C ILE A 24 -2.53 -14.06 11.17
N THR A 25 -1.93 -14.69 12.18
CA THR A 25 -1.76 -16.14 12.23
C THR A 25 -3.09 -16.87 12.41
N ALA A 26 -4.01 -16.33 13.22
CA ALA A 26 -5.33 -16.92 13.45
C ALA A 26 -6.23 -16.94 12.20
N GLY A 27 -6.04 -16.02 11.25
CA GLY A 27 -6.77 -16.00 9.97
C GLY A 27 -6.26 -16.98 8.90
N SER A 28 -5.12 -17.65 9.14
CA SER A 28 -4.42 -18.46 8.15
C SER A 28 -4.79 -19.96 8.15
N GLU A 29 -5.61 -20.44 9.09
CA GLU A 29 -5.88 -21.88 9.26
C GLU A 29 -6.90 -22.47 8.26
N ASN A 30 -7.51 -21.65 7.42
CA ASN A 30 -8.49 -22.14 6.43
C ASN A 30 -7.78 -22.61 5.16
N GLU A 31 -7.64 -23.93 5.04
CA GLU A 31 -7.49 -24.78 3.84
C GLU A 31 -6.81 -24.17 2.60
N VAL A 32 -5.73 -24.86 2.18
CA VAL A 32 -5.04 -24.72 0.89
C VAL A 32 -5.94 -25.23 -0.24
N THR A 33 -7.06 -24.54 -0.46
CA THR A 33 -7.74 -24.56 -1.76
C THR A 33 -7.10 -23.47 -2.61
N GLN A 34 -7.11 -23.69 -3.92
CA GLN A 34 -6.53 -22.88 -4.99
C GLN A 34 -7.18 -21.49 -5.10
N VAL A 35 -7.22 -20.72 -4.01
CA VAL A 35 -7.97 -19.48 -3.85
C VAL A 35 -6.98 -18.33 -3.74
N ASN A 36 -7.13 -17.35 -4.63
CA ASN A 36 -6.27 -16.18 -4.71
C ASN A 36 -6.50 -15.27 -3.49
N ARG A 37 -5.62 -15.34 -2.48
CA ARG A 37 -5.74 -14.55 -1.23
C ARG A 37 -5.82 -13.05 -1.48
N CYS A 38 -5.16 -12.53 -2.51
CA CYS A 38 -5.28 -11.11 -2.88
C CYS A 38 -6.67 -10.76 -3.43
N LEU A 39 -7.36 -11.71 -4.07
CA LEU A 39 -8.75 -11.53 -4.49
C LEU A 39 -9.69 -11.53 -3.28
N ASP A 40 -9.45 -12.39 -2.29
CA ASP A 40 -10.27 -12.43 -1.08
C ASP A 40 -10.10 -11.16 -0.24
N ALA A 41 -8.87 -10.68 -0.06
CA ALA A 41 -8.58 -9.39 0.56
C ALA A 41 -9.30 -8.24 -0.18
N ALA A 42 -9.31 -8.29 -1.52
CA ALA A 42 -10.04 -7.33 -2.34
C ALA A 42 -11.55 -7.41 -2.14
N LYS A 43 -12.13 -8.60 -1.96
CA LYS A 43 -13.55 -8.78 -1.65
C LYS A 43 -13.88 -8.27 -0.25
N ALA A 44 -13.07 -8.60 0.76
CA ALA A 44 -13.24 -8.14 2.14
C ALA A 44 -13.27 -6.60 2.22
N CYS A 45 -12.31 -5.93 1.58
CA CYS A 45 -12.30 -4.47 1.48
C CYS A 45 -13.52 -3.90 0.73
N ASN A 46 -14.07 -4.63 -0.26
CA ASN A 46 -15.25 -4.17 -1.00
C ASN A 46 -16.55 -4.29 -0.22
N VAL A 47 -16.59 -5.11 0.85
CA VAL A 47 -17.75 -5.23 1.75
C VAL A 47 -17.70 -4.15 2.84
N ASP A 48 -16.51 -3.77 3.30
CA ASP A 48 -16.36 -2.66 4.26
C ASP A 48 -16.52 -1.28 3.59
N ALA A 49 -17.46 -0.48 4.08
CA ALA A 49 -17.83 0.79 3.47
C ALA A 49 -16.67 1.82 3.48
N LEU A 50 -15.84 1.83 4.52
CA LEU A 50 -14.71 2.75 4.63
C LEU A 50 -13.60 2.36 3.66
N CYS A 51 -13.21 1.08 3.67
CA CYS A 51 -12.18 0.52 2.80
C CYS A 51 -12.58 0.68 1.33
N GLN A 52 -13.80 0.27 0.96
CA GLN A 52 -14.31 0.39 -0.41
C GLN A 52 -14.28 1.84 -0.89
N ARG A 53 -14.76 2.79 -0.07
CA ARG A 53 -14.80 4.22 -0.43
C ARG A 53 -13.40 4.79 -0.63
N LEU A 54 -12.49 4.59 0.32
CA LEU A 54 -11.12 5.13 0.22
C LEU A 54 -10.31 4.43 -0.87
N ARG A 55 -10.57 3.13 -1.11
CA ARG A 55 -9.98 2.38 -2.21
C ARG A 55 -10.37 2.99 -3.56
N THR A 56 -11.67 3.22 -3.74
CA THR A 56 -12.21 3.84 -4.95
C THR A 56 -11.65 5.25 -5.16
N GLU A 57 -11.53 6.03 -4.09
CA GLU A 57 -10.96 7.39 -4.12
C GLU A 57 -9.51 7.38 -4.63
N TYR A 58 -8.63 6.55 -4.08
CA TYR A 58 -7.23 6.52 -4.53
C TYR A 58 -7.11 5.95 -5.95
N VAL A 59 -7.84 4.89 -6.29
CA VAL A 59 -7.81 4.31 -7.64
C VAL A 59 -8.23 5.38 -8.66
N SER A 60 -9.34 6.09 -8.43
CA SER A 60 -9.80 7.16 -9.31
C SER A 60 -8.77 8.29 -9.45
N SER A 61 -8.04 8.61 -8.37
CA SER A 61 -7.02 9.66 -8.37
C SER A 61 -5.77 9.25 -9.15
N CYS A 62 -5.46 7.96 -9.19
CA CYS A 62 -4.28 7.40 -9.85
C CYS A 62 -4.52 7.06 -11.33
N ILE A 63 -5.75 6.74 -11.74
CA ILE A 63 -6.07 6.45 -13.17
C ILE A 63 -6.49 7.70 -13.96
N ARG A 64 -6.84 8.80 -13.27
CA ARG A 64 -7.25 10.04 -13.93
C ARG A 64 -6.07 10.64 -14.67
N ARG A 65 -6.19 10.75 -16.00
CA ARG A 65 -5.15 11.34 -16.86
C ARG A 65 -4.74 12.72 -16.37
N GLY A 66 -3.42 12.95 -16.32
CA GLY A 66 -2.85 14.22 -15.91
C GLY A 66 -2.98 15.29 -17.00
N PRO A 67 -2.74 16.56 -16.67
CA PRO A 67 -2.49 17.59 -17.68
C PRO A 67 -1.26 17.21 -18.52
N ARG A 68 -1.22 17.58 -19.81
CA ARG A 68 -0.02 17.51 -20.67
C ARG A 68 0.63 16.11 -20.83
N ALA A 69 -0.12 15.14 -21.34
CA ALA A 69 0.37 13.80 -21.72
C ALA A 69 0.98 12.94 -20.58
N ASP A 70 0.92 13.41 -19.33
CA ASP A 70 1.31 12.60 -18.18
C ASP A 70 0.26 11.51 -17.90
N PRO A 71 0.70 10.29 -17.51
CA PRO A 71 -0.20 9.15 -17.29
C PRO A 71 -1.23 9.44 -16.20
N CYS A 72 -0.88 10.27 -15.21
CA CYS A 72 -1.76 10.67 -14.11
C CYS A 72 -1.24 11.92 -13.38
N ASN A 73 -2.05 12.48 -12.47
CA ASN A 73 -1.57 13.45 -11.48
C ASN A 73 -0.97 12.72 -10.26
N ARG A 74 0.36 12.49 -10.27
CA ARG A 74 1.07 11.75 -9.20
C ARG A 74 0.85 12.32 -7.80
N SER A 75 0.87 13.64 -7.66
CA SER A 75 0.70 14.30 -6.35
C SER A 75 -0.68 13.99 -5.72
N LYS A 76 -1.75 14.05 -6.52
CA LYS A 76 -3.09 13.66 -6.06
C LYS A 76 -3.19 12.17 -5.74
N CYS A 77 -2.61 11.31 -6.59
CA CYS A 77 -2.55 9.87 -6.35
C CYS A 77 -1.84 9.53 -5.03
N HIS A 78 -0.63 10.08 -4.79
CA HIS A 78 0.12 9.87 -3.55
C HIS A 78 -0.59 10.41 -2.32
N LYS A 79 -1.30 11.54 -2.42
CA LYS A 79 -2.11 12.07 -1.31
C LYS A 79 -3.27 11.13 -0.95
N ALA A 80 -3.96 10.59 -1.96
CA ALA A 80 -5.06 9.65 -1.74
C ALA A 80 -4.57 8.29 -1.22
N LEU A 81 -3.44 7.78 -1.73
CA LEU A 81 -2.80 6.56 -1.22
C LEU A 81 -2.39 6.70 0.25
N ARG A 82 -1.74 7.81 0.64
CA ARG A 82 -1.41 8.07 2.06
C ARG A 82 -2.66 8.08 2.93
N LYS A 83 -3.73 8.75 2.50
CA LYS A 83 -5.01 8.76 3.21
C LYS A 83 -5.61 7.36 3.34
N PHE A 84 -5.50 6.51 2.33
CA PHE A 84 -5.98 5.13 2.38
C PHE A 84 -5.24 4.33 3.46
N PHE A 85 -3.90 4.32 3.44
CA PHE A 85 -3.11 3.56 4.42
C PHE A 85 -3.15 4.13 5.84
N ASP A 86 -3.41 5.44 6.00
CA ASP A 86 -3.59 6.09 7.30
C ASP A 86 -4.96 5.79 7.93
N ARG A 87 -6.02 5.69 7.11
CA ARG A 87 -7.40 5.66 7.61
C ARG A 87 -8.08 4.29 7.54
N VAL A 88 -7.63 3.41 6.66
CA VAL A 88 -8.19 2.06 6.56
C VAL A 88 -7.49 1.15 7.58
N PRO A 89 -8.25 0.37 8.37
CA PRO A 89 -7.68 -0.52 9.35
C PRO A 89 -6.67 -1.50 8.72
N PRO A 90 -5.57 -1.82 9.42
CA PRO A 90 -4.52 -2.62 8.82
C PRO A 90 -4.88 -4.05 8.46
N GLU A 91 -5.88 -4.63 9.10
CA GLU A 91 -6.46 -5.92 8.70
C GLU A 91 -6.86 -5.94 7.22
N TYR A 92 -7.32 -4.81 6.65
CA TYR A 92 -7.60 -4.73 5.22
C TYR A 92 -6.36 -4.32 4.41
N THR A 93 -5.63 -3.29 4.85
CA THR A 93 -4.54 -2.73 4.03
C THR A 93 -3.36 -3.69 3.91
N HIS A 94 -3.05 -4.44 4.97
CA HIS A 94 -1.98 -5.43 4.97
C HIS A 94 -2.37 -6.66 4.17
N GLU A 95 -3.61 -7.15 4.27
CA GLU A 95 -4.07 -8.27 3.45
C GLU A 95 -4.03 -7.93 1.95
N LEU A 96 -4.36 -6.70 1.57
CA LEU A 96 -4.27 -6.24 0.17
C LEU A 96 -2.82 -6.13 -0.35
N LEU A 97 -1.89 -5.74 0.51
CA LEU A 97 -0.51 -5.43 0.11
C LEU A 97 0.43 -6.64 0.23
N PHE A 98 0.19 -7.50 1.23
CA PHE A 98 1.08 -8.59 1.62
C PHE A 98 0.46 -9.97 1.46
N CYS A 99 -0.69 -10.09 0.78
CA CYS A 99 -1.27 -11.38 0.45
C CYS A 99 -0.23 -12.34 -0.19
N PRO A 100 -0.16 -13.60 0.26
CA PRO A 100 0.70 -14.60 -0.35
C PRO A 100 0.14 -15.01 -1.73
N CYS A 101 1.04 -15.32 -2.66
CA CYS A 101 0.68 -15.71 -4.02
C CYS A 101 1.50 -16.92 -4.46
N VAL A 102 0.84 -17.83 -5.17
CA VAL A 102 1.46 -19.02 -5.76
C VAL A 102 1.58 -18.88 -7.28
N ASP A 103 0.67 -18.13 -7.92
CA ASP A 103 0.64 -17.93 -9.36
C ASP A 103 0.94 -16.46 -9.77
N THR A 104 1.20 -16.28 -11.06
CA THR A 104 1.50 -14.97 -11.66
C THR A 104 0.29 -14.03 -11.64
N ALA A 105 -0.93 -14.56 -11.77
CA ALA A 105 -2.15 -13.76 -11.75
C ALA A 105 -2.38 -13.09 -10.37
N CYS A 106 -2.15 -13.82 -9.28
CA CYS A 106 -2.14 -13.29 -7.92
C CYS A 106 -1.00 -12.28 -7.74
N ALA A 107 0.21 -12.61 -8.19
CA ALA A 107 1.36 -11.72 -8.06
C ALA A 107 1.12 -10.38 -8.78
N GLU A 108 0.52 -10.39 -9.98
CA GLU A 108 0.15 -9.17 -10.69
C GLU A 108 -0.98 -8.41 -9.97
N ARG A 109 -2.00 -9.11 -9.44
CA ARG A 109 -3.03 -8.44 -8.62
C ARG A 109 -2.42 -7.70 -7.43
N ARG A 110 -1.47 -8.33 -6.73
CA ARG A 110 -0.72 -7.72 -5.62
C ARG A 110 0.11 -6.53 -6.09
N ARG A 111 0.80 -6.65 -7.23
CA ARG A 111 1.58 -5.55 -7.84
C ARG A 111 0.70 -4.35 -8.17
N GLN A 112 -0.52 -4.58 -8.63
CA GLN A 112 -1.47 -3.55 -9.03
C GLN A 112 -2.16 -2.83 -7.86
N THR A 113 -2.01 -3.30 -6.61
CA THR A 113 -2.68 -2.73 -5.43
C THR A 113 -2.50 -1.20 -5.30
N ILE A 114 -1.33 -0.67 -5.66
CA ILE A 114 -0.98 0.75 -5.57
C ILE A 114 -1.01 1.49 -6.91
N VAL A 115 -1.48 0.87 -8.00
CA VAL A 115 -1.48 1.45 -9.36
C VAL A 115 -0.07 1.90 -9.78
N PRO A 116 0.88 0.97 -9.97
CA PRO A 116 2.30 1.27 -10.13
C PRO A 116 2.60 2.13 -11.35
N THR A 117 1.81 2.04 -12.42
CA THR A 117 1.93 2.87 -13.63
C THR A 117 1.82 4.37 -13.36
N CYS A 118 1.16 4.75 -12.25
CA CYS A 118 1.04 6.12 -11.80
C CYS A 118 1.89 6.41 -10.56
N SER A 119 1.84 5.55 -9.55
CA SER A 119 2.40 5.83 -8.22
C SER A 119 3.89 5.50 -8.09
N TYR A 120 4.39 4.57 -8.90
CA TYR A 120 5.73 4.00 -8.77
C TYR A 120 6.60 4.28 -9.99
N GLU A 121 6.17 3.79 -11.16
CA GLU A 121 6.90 3.84 -12.42
C GLU A 121 7.21 5.29 -12.83
N GLY A 122 8.41 5.51 -13.36
CA GLY A 122 8.88 6.81 -13.86
C GLY A 122 9.59 6.63 -15.20
N LYS A 123 9.70 7.70 -15.99
CA LYS A 123 10.40 7.68 -17.29
C LYS A 123 11.87 7.29 -17.13
N GLU A 124 12.48 7.77 -16.05
CA GLU A 124 13.86 7.49 -15.66
C GLU A 124 13.88 6.85 -14.27
N LYS A 125 14.89 6.01 -14.03
CA LYS A 125 15.16 5.40 -12.72
C LYS A 125 16.41 6.06 -12.13
N PRO A 126 16.26 7.09 -11.28
CA PRO A 126 17.41 7.75 -10.68
C PRO A 126 18.16 6.80 -9.72
N ASN A 127 19.40 7.14 -9.39
CA ASN A 127 20.12 6.49 -8.29
C ASN A 127 19.35 6.66 -6.97
N CYS A 128 19.35 5.65 -6.10
CA CYS A 128 18.62 5.65 -4.83
C CYS A 128 18.98 6.81 -3.87
N LEU A 129 20.16 7.41 -4.00
CA LEU A 129 20.56 8.59 -3.20
C LEU A 129 19.74 9.83 -3.57
N THR A 130 19.36 10.00 -4.84
CA THR A 130 18.56 11.16 -5.28
C THR A 130 17.17 11.21 -4.63
N PRO A 131 16.33 10.16 -4.65
CA PRO A 131 15.07 10.17 -3.92
C PRO A 131 15.28 10.16 -2.40
N LEU A 132 16.38 9.61 -1.87
CA LEU A 132 16.70 9.72 -0.45
C LEU A 132 16.88 11.18 -0.01
N ASP A 133 17.66 11.97 -0.75
CA ASP A 133 17.87 13.38 -0.43
C ASP A 133 16.59 14.21 -0.63
N ALA A 134 15.79 13.90 -1.65
CA ALA A 134 14.46 14.50 -1.81
C ALA A 134 13.52 14.15 -0.65
N CYS A 135 13.58 12.91 -0.14
CA CYS A 135 12.79 12.44 1.00
C CYS A 135 13.16 13.19 2.28
N ARG A 136 14.45 13.39 2.55
CA ARG A 136 14.94 14.17 3.70
C ARG A 136 14.42 15.61 3.74
N GLY A 137 14.18 16.21 2.58
CA GLY A 137 13.59 17.55 2.48
C GLY A 137 12.07 17.59 2.66
N ASN A 138 11.40 16.43 2.75
CA ASN A 138 9.96 16.31 2.91
C ASN A 138 9.62 15.81 4.32
N TYR A 139 8.85 16.61 5.06
CA TYR A 139 8.51 16.31 6.46
C TYR A 139 7.80 14.96 6.69
N VAL A 140 7.11 14.42 5.67
CA VAL A 140 6.27 13.21 5.81
C VAL A 140 6.91 11.98 5.16
N CYS A 141 7.92 12.17 4.32
CA CYS A 141 8.67 11.05 3.76
C CYS A 141 9.54 10.43 4.88
#